data_AF-A0A1Y5PPG6-F1
#
_entry.id   AF-A0A1Y5PPG6-F1
#
_cell.length_a   1.000
_cell.length_b   1.000
_cell.length_c   1.000
_cell.angle_alpha   90.00
_cell.angle_beta   90.00
_cell.angle_gamma   90.00
#
_symmetry.space_group_name_H-M   'P 1'
#
loop_
_entity.id
_entity.type
_entity.pdbx_description
1 polymer ?
#
loop_
_entity_poly.entity_id
_entity_poly.type
_entity_poly.pdbx_seq_one_letter_code
_entity_poly.pdbx_strand_id
1 'polypeptide(L)'
;MRISAKLAPTFDYPELEQFWRSADELGFDAIWNYDHFYGLADNATPTPSHGAPELWGEVNTRLGQACAEVGRDPAEIRRSVQIFLYPLQPEQVASQLDQLPRFAELGCEHAVLSFYQSPSAELLQRCAAL
;
A
#
# COMPACT_ATOMS: atom_id res chain seq x y z
N MET A 1 -3.94 10.43 -6.15
CA MET A 1 -3.02 9.64 -5.31
C MET A 1 -2.15 8.81 -6.23
N ARG A 2 -0.89 8.54 -5.88
CA ARG A 2 -0.02 7.62 -6.65
C ARG A 2 -0.36 6.18 -6.29
N ILE A 3 -0.36 5.28 -7.27
CA ILE A 3 -0.63 3.86 -7.05
C ILE A 3 0.60 3.06 -7.47
N SER A 4 1.13 2.27 -6.54
CA SER A 4 2.20 1.30 -6.77
C SER A 4 1.71 -0.12 -6.51
N ALA A 5 2.49 -1.10 -6.98
CA ALA A 5 2.15 -2.51 -6.83
C ALA A 5 3.28 -3.32 -6.19
N LYS A 6 2.90 -4.35 -5.44
CA LYS A 6 3.78 -5.37 -4.85
C LYS A 6 3.13 -6.74 -4.93
N LEU A 7 3.91 -7.77 -5.24
CA LEU A 7 3.51 -9.16 -5.08
C LEU A 7 4.21 -9.72 -3.83
N ALA A 8 3.50 -10.50 -3.01
CA ALA A 8 4.08 -11.13 -1.82
C ALA A 8 5.30 -11.99 -2.18
N PRO A 9 6.34 -12.11 -1.33
CA PRO A 9 7.58 -12.83 -1.66
C PRO A 9 7.45 -14.36 -1.56
N THR A 10 6.22 -14.88 -1.63
CA THR A 10 5.92 -16.30 -1.49
C THR A 10 5.82 -17.03 -2.84
N PHE A 11 5.91 -16.28 -3.94
CA PHE A 11 5.86 -16.77 -5.33
C PHE A 11 7.26 -17.04 -5.87
N ASP A 12 7.34 -17.83 -6.94
CA ASP A 12 8.61 -18.10 -7.59
C ASP A 12 9.09 -16.90 -8.43
N TYR A 13 10.37 -16.92 -8.82
CA TYR A 13 10.98 -15.81 -9.57
C TYR A 13 10.30 -15.53 -10.92
N PRO A 14 9.95 -16.54 -11.74
CA PRO A 14 9.20 -16.31 -12.98
C PRO A 14 7.88 -15.56 -12.77
N GLU A 15 7.11 -15.92 -11.75
CA GLU A 15 5.86 -15.23 -11.41
C GLU A 15 6.11 -13.79 -10.97
N LEU A 16 7.13 -13.55 -10.14
CA LEU A 16 7.54 -12.21 -9.73
C LEU A 16 7.96 -11.35 -10.93
N GLU A 17 8.76 -11.91 -11.84
CA GLU A 17 9.22 -11.21 -13.04
C GLU A 17 8.06 -10.83 -13.97
N GLN A 18 7.13 -11.77 -14.21
CA GLN A 18 5.95 -11.51 -15.03
C GLN A 18 5.09 -10.40 -14.41
N PHE A 19 4.91 -10.43 -13.08
CA PHE A 19 4.18 -9.39 -12.37
C PHE A 19 4.83 -8.02 -12.52
N TRP A 20 6.16 -7.91 -12.35
CA TRP A 20 6.88 -6.64 -12.50
C TRP A 20 6.73 -6.07 -13.90
N ARG A 21 6.90 -6.91 -14.94
CA ARG A 21 6.74 -6.47 -16.34
C ARG A 21 5.33 -5.95 -16.60
N SER A 22 4.33 -6.69 -16.14
CA SER A 22 2.93 -6.32 -16.33
C SER A 22 2.58 -5.01 -15.61
N ALA A 23 3.07 -4.81 -14.38
CA ALA A 23 2.84 -3.58 -13.63
C ALA A 23 3.51 -2.36 -14.28
N ASP A 24 4.72 -2.53 -14.84
CA ASP A 24 5.45 -1.45 -15.53
C ASP A 24 4.73 -1.05 -16.83
N GLU A 25 4.33 -2.04 -17.64
CA GLU A 25 3.57 -1.83 -18.88
C GLU A 25 2.23 -1.11 -18.64
N LEU A 26 1.61 -1.32 -17.48
CA LEU A 26 0.36 -0.69 -17.08
C LEU A 26 0.52 0.70 -16.46
N GLY A 27 1.75 1.14 -16.18
CA GLY A 27 2.04 2.50 -15.71
C GLY A 27 1.81 2.73 -14.21
N PHE A 28 1.99 1.71 -13.36
CA PHE A 28 2.07 1.93 -11.90
C PHE A 28 3.23 2.88 -11.55
N ASP A 29 3.05 3.73 -10.52
CA ASP A 29 4.04 4.75 -10.11
C ASP A 29 5.38 4.14 -9.69
N ALA A 30 5.33 2.99 -9.01
CA ALA A 30 6.47 2.16 -8.71
C ALA A 30 6.07 0.70 -8.48
N ILE A 31 7.09 -0.17 -8.55
CA ILE A 31 6.98 -1.59 -8.25
C ILE A 31 7.88 -1.88 -7.06
N TRP A 32 7.31 -2.47 -6.01
CA TRP A 32 8.03 -2.74 -4.77
C TRP A 32 8.35 -4.23 -4.65
N ASN A 33 9.61 -4.53 -4.36
CA ASN A 33 10.01 -5.86 -3.89
C ASN A 33 9.70 -6.00 -2.39
N TYR A 34 10.15 -7.10 -1.78
CA TYR A 34 9.97 -7.30 -0.34
C TYR A 34 10.88 -6.35 0.47
N ASP A 35 10.24 -5.47 1.24
CA ASP A 35 10.85 -4.32 1.92
C ASP A 35 10.92 -4.49 3.45
N HIS A 36 10.34 -5.57 4.00
CA HIS A 36 10.31 -5.84 5.44
C HIS A 36 11.02 -7.17 5.73
N PHE A 37 12.22 -7.14 6.30
CA PHE A 37 12.87 -8.34 6.82
C PHE A 37 12.17 -8.77 8.12
N TYR A 38 11.20 -9.70 8.04
CA TYR A 38 10.39 -10.20 9.17
C TYR A 38 9.50 -9.13 9.84
N GLY A 39 8.23 -9.48 10.10
CA GLY A 39 7.41 -8.72 11.04
C GLY A 39 7.95 -8.89 12.45
N LEU A 40 7.98 -7.82 13.25
CA LEU A 40 8.17 -7.92 14.70
C LEU A 40 7.08 -8.84 15.24
N ALA A 41 7.44 -10.08 15.56
CA ALA A 41 6.52 -11.16 15.95
C ALA A 41 5.87 -10.94 17.32
N ASP A 42 6.15 -9.80 17.98
CA ASP A 42 5.57 -9.43 19.25
C ASP A 42 5.42 -7.91 19.32
N ASN A 43 4.26 -7.42 18.89
CA ASN A 43 3.86 -6.03 19.08
C ASN A 43 2.74 -6.02 20.13
N ALA A 44 3.11 -5.89 21.41
CA ALA A 44 2.17 -5.63 22.50
C ALA A 44 1.28 -4.39 22.24
N THR A 45 1.62 -3.58 21.24
CA THR A 45 0.78 -2.55 20.63
C THR A 45 0.89 -2.66 19.11
N PRO A 46 -0.18 -3.03 18.37
CA PRO A 46 -0.12 -3.11 16.91
C PRO A 46 0.29 -1.75 16.34
N THR A 47 1.35 -1.74 15.53
CA THR A 47 1.66 -0.59 14.68
C THR A 47 0.48 -0.41 13.71
N PRO A 48 -0.18 0.76 13.64
CA PRO A 48 -1.32 0.98 12.74
C PRO A 48 -0.91 1.07 11.26
N SER A 49 0.27 0.55 10.90
CA SER A 49 0.79 0.53 9.53
C SER A 49 -0.10 -0.25 8.56
N HIS A 50 -1.08 -0.98 9.11
CA HIS A 50 -2.13 -1.69 8.40
C HIS A 50 -3.45 -1.42 9.12
N GLY A 51 -4.44 -0.82 8.46
CA GLY A 51 -5.69 -0.46 9.13
C GLY A 51 -6.63 0.41 8.30
N ALA A 52 -7.82 0.65 8.84
CA ALA A 52 -8.82 1.53 8.24
C ALA A 52 -8.28 2.97 8.09
N PRO A 53 -8.78 3.74 7.10
CA PRO A 53 -8.32 5.10 6.84
C PRO A 53 -8.24 6.00 8.08
N GLU A 54 -9.19 5.90 8.99
CA GLU A 54 -9.29 6.74 10.19
C GLU A 54 -8.10 6.56 11.13
N LEU A 55 -7.69 5.31 11.37
CA LEU A 55 -6.50 5.01 12.20
C LEU A 55 -5.23 5.51 11.52
N TRP A 56 -5.13 5.34 10.20
CA TRP A 56 -4.01 5.89 9.43
C TRP A 56 -3.95 7.42 9.52
N GLY A 57 -5.10 8.10 9.41
CA GLY A 57 -5.20 9.56 9.53
C GLY A 57 -4.81 10.08 10.92
N GLU A 58 -5.15 9.34 11.98
CA GLU A 58 -4.70 9.65 13.33
C GLU A 58 -3.18 9.58 13.46
N VAL A 59 -2.57 8.50 12.94
CA VAL A 59 -1.09 8.37 12.92
C VAL A 59 -0.46 9.48 12.08
N ASN A 60 -1.05 9.81 10.92
CA ASN A 60 -0.57 10.87 10.05
C ASN A 60 -0.55 12.23 10.78
N THR A 61 -1.63 12.52 11.52
CA THR A 61 -1.76 13.73 12.36
C THR A 61 -0.69 13.77 13.45
N ARG A 62 -0.50 12.67 14.18
CA ARG A 62 0.52 12.56 15.24
C ARG A 62 1.94 12.72 14.69
N LEU A 63 2.22 12.19 13.50
CA LEU A 63 3.50 12.40 12.83
C LEU A 63 3.72 13.88 12.46
N GLY A 64 2.67 14.59 12.03
CA GLY A 64 2.72 16.03 11.81
C GLY A 64 3.06 16.82 13.08
N GLN A 65 2.43 16.46 14.21
CA GLN A 65 2.73 17.07 15.52
C GLN A 65 4.17 16.82 15.94
N ALA A 66 4.66 15.58 15.84
CA ALA A 66 6.04 15.23 16.16
C ALA A 66 7.05 15.96 15.27
N CYS A 67 6.75 16.19 13.99
CA CYS A 67 7.60 17.01 13.11
C CYS A 67 7.68 18.46 13.59
N ALA A 68 6.55 19.05 13.99
CA ALA A 68 6.49 20.41 14.50
C ALA A 68 7.32 20.59 15.78
N GLU A 69 7.30 19.61 16.68
CA GLU A 69 8.09 19.62 17.93
C GLU A 69 9.60 19.70 17.68
N VAL A 70 10.09 19.11 16.59
CA VAL A 70 11.52 19.10 16.24
C VAL A 70 11.89 20.10 15.13
N GLY A 71 10.93 20.91 14.66
CA GLY A 71 11.15 21.89 13.59
C GLY A 71 11.39 21.28 12.20
N ARG A 72 10.93 20.05 11.95
CA ARG A 72 10.99 19.40 10.63
C ARG A 72 9.77 19.78 9.80
N ASP A 73 9.96 20.05 8.51
CA ASP A 73 8.84 20.18 7.58
C ASP A 73 8.20 18.79 7.32
N PRO A 74 6.93 18.56 7.72
CA PRO A 74 6.26 17.29 7.49
C PRO A 74 6.05 16.95 6.01
N ALA A 75 6.12 17.92 5.10
CA ALA A 75 5.97 17.72 3.65
C ALA A 75 7.18 17.02 3.01
N GLU A 76 8.33 17.00 3.68
CA GLU A 76 9.49 16.19 3.25
C GLU A 76 9.25 14.68 3.43
N ILE A 77 8.22 14.29 4.19
CA ILE A 77 7.85 12.90 4.41
C ILE A 77 6.72 12.55 3.45
N ARG A 78 7.04 11.75 2.43
CA ARG A 78 6.03 11.15 1.55
C ARG A 78 5.08 10.27 2.35
N ARG A 79 3.78 10.57 2.28
CA ARG A 79 2.74 9.84 3.02
C ARG A 79 2.24 8.66 2.20
N SER A 80 2.38 7.45 2.73
CA SER A 80 1.95 6.24 2.05
C SER A 80 1.20 5.26 2.94
N VAL A 81 0.43 4.39 2.29
CA VAL A 81 -0.24 3.26 2.92
C VAL A 81 0.01 1.98 2.10
N GLN A 82 0.10 0.85 2.78
CA GLN A 82 0.08 -0.47 2.13
C GLN A 82 -1.32 -1.07 2.28
N ILE A 83 -1.90 -1.50 1.16
CA ILE A 83 -3.23 -2.10 1.11
C ILE A 83 -3.08 -3.58 0.76
N PHE A 84 -3.57 -4.45 1.64
CA PHE A 84 -3.52 -5.89 1.42
C PHE A 84 -4.69 -6.34 0.57
N LEU A 85 -4.39 -6.95 -0.56
CA LEU A 85 -5.38 -7.49 -1.48
C LEU A 85 -5.22 -9.00 -1.55
N TYR A 86 -6.35 -9.69 -1.43
CA TYR A 86 -6.44 -11.12 -1.63
C TYR A 86 -7.22 -11.42 -2.92
N PRO A 87 -6.60 -11.53 -4.11
CA PRO A 87 -7.31 -11.68 -5.39
C PRO A 87 -8.36 -12.79 -5.47
N LEU A 88 -8.24 -13.85 -4.66
CA LEU A 88 -9.24 -14.93 -4.59
C LEU A 88 -10.48 -14.57 -3.74
N GLN A 89 -10.51 -13.37 -3.15
CA GLN A 89 -11.60 -12.84 -2.31
C GLN A 89 -12.09 -11.50 -2.90
N PRO A 90 -12.95 -11.52 -3.93
CA PRO A 90 -13.30 -10.32 -4.71
C PRO A 90 -13.98 -9.22 -3.88
N GLU A 91 -14.80 -9.59 -2.88
CA GLU A 91 -15.44 -8.64 -1.98
C GLU A 91 -14.44 -7.91 -1.08
N GLN A 92 -13.40 -8.62 -0.62
CA GLN A 92 -12.32 -8.03 0.17
C GLN A 92 -11.53 -7.03 -0.69
N VAL A 93 -11.19 -7.41 -1.92
CA VAL A 93 -10.48 -6.53 -2.85
C VAL A 93 -11.30 -5.26 -3.13
N ALA A 94 -12.58 -5.39 -3.46
CA ALA A 94 -13.45 -4.25 -3.69
C ALA A 94 -13.51 -3.32 -2.46
N SER A 95 -13.78 -3.90 -1.28
CA SER A 95 -13.87 -3.15 -0.03
C SER A 95 -12.59 -2.39 0.31
N GLN A 96 -11.41 -2.93 0.03
CA GLN A 96 -10.15 -2.25 0.26
C GLN A 96 -9.89 -1.12 -0.75
N LEU A 97 -10.20 -1.33 -2.02
CA LEU A 97 -10.01 -0.29 -3.05
C LEU A 97 -10.98 0.88 -2.85
N ASP A 98 -12.19 0.64 -2.35
CA ASP A 98 -13.18 1.68 -2.03
C ASP A 98 -12.72 2.62 -0.90
N GLN A 99 -11.71 2.24 -0.13
CA GLN A 99 -11.13 3.09 0.93
C GLN A 99 -10.10 4.09 0.41
N LEU A 100 -9.58 3.92 -0.81
CA LEU A 100 -8.52 4.76 -1.39
C LEU A 100 -8.87 6.27 -1.42
N PRO A 101 -10.10 6.70 -1.78
CA PRO A 101 -10.46 8.11 -1.72
C PRO A 101 -10.35 8.68 -0.31
N ARG A 102 -10.75 7.90 0.71
CA ARG A 102 -10.69 8.32 2.11
C ARG A 102 -9.25 8.48 2.61
N PHE A 103 -8.34 7.59 2.20
CA PHE A 103 -6.91 7.78 2.47
C PHE A 103 -6.38 9.08 1.85
N ALA A 104 -6.76 9.39 0.61
CA ALA A 104 -6.34 10.61 -0.06
C ALA A 104 -6.85 11.87 0.66
N GLU A 105 -8.11 11.89 1.10
CA GLU A 105 -8.68 12.99 1.91
C GLU A 105 -7.92 13.23 3.22
N LEU A 106 -7.37 12.16 3.81
CA LEU A 106 -6.60 12.22 5.05
C LEU A 106 -5.11 12.59 4.82
N GLY A 107 -4.73 12.87 3.58
CA GLY A 107 -3.39 13.31 3.19
C GLY A 107 -2.45 12.19 2.77
N CYS A 108 -2.96 10.99 2.45
CA CYS A 108 -2.14 9.95 1.84
C CYS A 108 -1.84 10.30 0.39
N GLU A 109 -0.57 10.25 0.01
CA GLU A 109 -0.13 10.60 -1.33
C GLU A 109 0.12 9.37 -2.20
N HIS A 110 0.32 8.21 -1.59
CA HIS A 110 0.79 7.01 -2.27
C HIS A 110 0.23 5.71 -1.64
N ALA A 111 -0.58 4.95 -2.39
CA ALA A 111 -0.98 3.61 -1.99
C ALA A 111 -0.14 2.52 -2.68
N VAL A 112 0.35 1.55 -1.91
CA VAL A 112 1.00 0.34 -2.42
C VAL A 112 0.02 -0.82 -2.31
N LEU A 113 -0.45 -1.33 -3.45
CA LEU A 113 -1.34 -2.49 -3.51
C LEU A 113 -0.51 -3.77 -3.41
N SER A 114 -0.63 -4.47 -2.28
CA SER A 114 0.10 -5.69 -1.98
C SER A 114 -0.77 -6.91 -2.22
N PHE A 115 -0.48 -7.65 -3.29
CA PHE A 115 -1.22 -8.85 -3.67
C PHE A 115 -0.66 -10.10 -2.97
N TYR A 116 -1.53 -10.83 -2.28
CA TYR A 116 -1.19 -12.06 -1.53
C TYR A 116 -1.60 -13.35 -2.26
N GLN A 117 -2.18 -13.20 -3.44
CA GLN A 117 -2.36 -14.23 -4.46
C GLN A 117 -2.01 -13.60 -5.81
N SER A 118 -1.71 -14.42 -6.83
CA SER A 118 -1.51 -13.92 -8.19
C SER A 118 -2.79 -13.22 -8.68
N PRO A 119 -2.75 -11.92 -9.00
CA PRO A 119 -3.91 -11.21 -9.52
C PRO A 119 -4.16 -11.58 -10.99
N SER A 120 -5.42 -11.46 -11.43
CA SER A 120 -5.72 -11.53 -12.86
C SER A 120 -5.25 -10.26 -13.58
N ALA A 121 -5.02 -10.37 -14.89
CA ALA A 121 -4.70 -9.20 -15.72
C ALA A 121 -5.80 -8.12 -15.64
N GLU A 122 -7.07 -8.54 -15.60
CA GLU A 122 -8.22 -7.63 -15.46
C GLU A 122 -8.19 -6.87 -14.12
N LEU A 123 -7.85 -7.56 -13.01
CA LEU A 123 -7.71 -6.91 -11.72
C LEU A 123 -6.56 -5.90 -11.73
N LEU A 124 -5.41 -6.25 -12.32
CA LEU A 124 -4.27 -5.35 -12.44
C LEU A 124 -4.62 -4.10 -13.27
N GLN A 125 -5.30 -4.28 -14.41
CA GLN A 125 -5.75 -3.17 -15.26
C GLN A 125 -6.71 -2.24 -14.52
N ARG A 126 -7.66 -2.80 -13.76
CA ARG A 126 -8.57 -2.02 -12.92
C ARG A 126 -7.80 -1.21 -11.89
N CYS A 127 -6.83 -1.82 -11.22
CA CYS A 127 -6.02 -1.16 -10.20
C CYS A 127 -5.13 -0.05 -10.77
N ALA A 128 -4.59 -0.22 -11.98
CA ALA A 128 -3.78 0.79 -12.65
C ALA A 128 -4.56 2.04 -13.07
N ALA A 129 -5.89 1.93 -13.18
CA ALA A 129 -6.77 3.02 -13.60
C ALA A 129 -7.34 3.86 -12.43
N LEU A 130 -6.96 3.57 -11.18
CA LEU A 130 -7.41 4.28 -9.96
C LEU A 130 -6.61 5.55 -9.70
#